data_AF-A0A5C7ZK76-F1
#
_entry.id   AF-A0A5C7ZK76-F1
#
_cell.length_a   1.000
_cell.length_b   1.000
_cell.length_c   1.000
_cell.angle_alpha   90.00
_cell.angle_beta   90.00
_cell.angle_gamma   90.00
#
_symmetry.space_group_name_H-M   'P 1'
#
loop_
_entity.id
_entity.type
_entity.pdbx_description
1 polymer ?
#
loop_
_entity_poly.entity_id
_entity_poly.type
_entity_poly.pdbx_seq_one_letter_code
_entity_poly.pdbx_strand_id
1 'polypeptide(L)'
;MELDDQTLDEILSGRSHYLGRHSDDAAWLMLGNLSHAADEMLERLAAEMQNLEGIELGINQLSPRAAKALLGMNADFLFLTELRGLDEQAAFVLGACPFDTRPIRQLRLEEPISERAAALLVGESPPEDGCDRPLSVSVPSITLPVALALSRHTHELYLQVRDEILTPDIAEVLSGHAGYSLTLDCDCGFSDEMLQALSGNPGKRTRKLGERNRVYVVDHDMWSNFYEDDRFPCELH
;
A
#
# COMPACT_ATOMS: atom_id res chain seq x y z
N MET A 1 -17.12 9.37 -10.28
CA MET A 1 -17.11 10.81 -10.64
C MET A 1 -15.80 11.10 -11.37
N GLU A 2 -15.77 12.03 -12.31
CA GLU A 2 -14.55 12.34 -13.08
C GLU A 2 -13.91 13.64 -12.59
N LEU A 3 -12.58 13.74 -12.63
CA LEU A 3 -11.88 14.99 -12.39
C LEU A 3 -12.04 15.91 -13.62
N ASP A 4 -12.74 17.03 -13.45
CA ASP A 4 -12.93 18.04 -14.50
C ASP A 4 -12.12 19.32 -14.23
N ASP A 5 -12.04 20.20 -15.24
CA ASP A 5 -11.29 21.46 -15.18
C ASP A 5 -11.77 22.38 -14.05
N GLN A 6 -13.08 22.43 -13.80
CA GLN A 6 -13.63 23.27 -12.74
C GLN A 6 -13.16 22.79 -11.36
N THR A 7 -13.27 21.49 -11.11
CA THR A 7 -12.81 20.86 -9.87
C THR A 7 -11.32 21.08 -9.68
N LEU A 8 -10.53 20.93 -10.74
CA LEU A 8 -9.10 21.17 -10.72
C LEU A 8 -8.78 22.64 -10.37
N ASP A 9 -9.43 23.61 -11.01
CA ASP A 9 -9.23 25.04 -10.71
C ASP A 9 -9.64 25.39 -9.27
N GLU A 10 -10.69 24.75 -8.75
CA GLU A 10 -11.08 24.89 -7.34
C GLU A 10 -10.02 24.33 -6.38
N ILE A 11 -9.42 23.18 -6.71
CA ILE A 11 -8.31 22.57 -5.93
C ILE A 11 -7.11 23.51 -5.95
N LEU A 12 -6.66 23.93 -7.13
CA LEU A 12 -5.48 24.79 -7.29
C LEU A 12 -5.66 26.18 -6.65
N SER A 13 -6.90 26.68 -6.58
CA SER A 13 -7.21 27.92 -5.87
C SER A 13 -7.31 27.77 -4.35
N GLY A 14 -7.18 26.56 -3.81
CA GLY A 14 -7.30 26.27 -2.38
C GLY A 14 -8.73 26.35 -1.83
N ARG A 15 -9.74 26.38 -2.71
CA ARG A 15 -11.16 26.52 -2.36
C ARG A 15 -11.95 25.22 -2.40
N SER A 16 -11.36 24.17 -2.97
CA SER A 16 -12.02 22.88 -3.11
C SER A 16 -12.25 22.21 -1.76
N HIS A 17 -13.40 21.57 -1.63
CA HIS A 17 -13.75 20.72 -0.49
C HIS A 17 -12.94 19.41 -0.46
N TYR A 18 -12.23 19.07 -1.54
CA TYR A 18 -11.31 17.94 -1.60
C TYR A 18 -9.98 18.22 -0.90
N LEU A 19 -9.69 19.48 -0.53
CA LEU A 19 -8.50 19.84 0.22
C LEU A 19 -8.79 19.84 1.72
N GLY A 20 -8.36 18.77 2.38
CA GLY A 20 -8.25 18.71 3.83
C GLY A 20 -7.00 19.47 4.30
N ARG A 21 -7.10 20.14 5.45
CA ARG A 21 -5.92 20.63 6.17
C ARG A 21 -5.70 19.75 7.38
N HIS A 22 -4.54 19.09 7.43
CA HIS A 22 -4.07 18.41 8.63
C HIS A 22 -3.22 19.37 9.47
N SER A 23 -2.76 18.91 10.64
CA SER A 23 -1.89 19.71 11.51
C SER A 23 -0.64 20.20 10.76
N ASP A 24 -0.17 21.40 11.10
CA ASP A 24 1.05 22.02 10.55
C ASP A 24 0.98 22.49 9.07
N ASP A 25 -0.17 23.00 8.64
CA ASP A 25 -0.40 23.59 7.29
C ASP A 25 -0.20 22.62 6.11
N ALA A 26 0.02 21.34 6.38
CA ALA A 26 0.15 20.31 5.36
C ALA A 26 -1.22 19.96 4.76
N ALA A 27 -1.29 19.93 3.43
CA ALA A 27 -2.52 19.68 2.71
C ALA A 27 -2.70 18.19 2.41
N TRP A 28 -3.93 17.71 2.56
CA TRP A 28 -4.34 16.39 2.12
C TRP A 28 -5.36 16.52 0.99
N LEU A 29 -5.13 15.82 -0.12
CA LEU A 29 -6.01 15.84 -1.27
C LEU A 29 -6.86 14.56 -1.33
N MET A 30 -8.15 14.69 -0.98
CA MET A 30 -9.10 13.59 -0.86
C MET A 30 -9.91 13.40 -2.14
N LEU A 31 -9.38 12.69 -3.13
CA LEU A 31 -10.05 12.38 -4.40
C LEU A 31 -10.49 10.91 -4.48
N GLY A 32 -10.72 10.29 -3.33
CA GLY A 32 -11.15 8.88 -3.21
C GLY A 32 -12.49 8.57 -3.89
N ASN A 33 -13.34 9.56 -4.12
CA ASN A 33 -14.61 9.39 -4.83
C ASN A 33 -14.54 9.62 -6.36
N LEU A 34 -13.35 9.91 -6.88
CA LEU A 34 -13.10 10.07 -8.31
C LEU A 34 -12.68 8.75 -8.94
N SER A 35 -13.54 8.22 -9.81
CA SER A 35 -13.33 6.94 -10.51
C SER A 35 -12.42 7.06 -11.73
N HIS A 36 -12.25 8.28 -12.24
CA HIS A 36 -11.46 8.56 -13.44
C HIS A 36 -10.80 9.95 -13.36
N ALA A 37 -9.55 10.02 -13.81
CA ALA A 37 -8.81 11.26 -14.01
C ALA A 37 -7.93 11.11 -15.26
N ALA A 38 -7.99 12.08 -16.16
CA ALA A 38 -7.12 12.11 -17.32
C ALA A 38 -5.66 12.39 -16.89
N ASP A 39 -4.69 11.81 -17.61
CA ASP A 39 -3.26 12.00 -17.34
C ASP A 39 -2.90 13.50 -17.30
N GLU A 40 -3.44 14.29 -18.23
CA GLU A 40 -3.17 15.72 -18.34
C GLU A 40 -3.63 16.50 -17.08
N MET A 41 -4.72 16.06 -16.44
CA MET A 41 -5.22 16.69 -15.21
C MET A 41 -4.30 16.38 -14.03
N LEU A 42 -3.84 15.14 -13.92
CA LEU A 42 -2.90 14.74 -12.86
C LEU A 42 -1.52 15.39 -13.07
N GLU A 43 -1.06 15.52 -14.31
CA GLU A 43 0.18 16.24 -14.65
C GLU A 43 0.08 17.72 -14.29
N ARG A 44 -1.05 18.37 -14.59
CA ARG A 44 -1.30 19.77 -14.22
C ARG A 44 -1.37 19.94 -12.70
N LEU A 45 -2.09 19.05 -12.01
CA LEU A 45 -2.15 19.02 -10.56
C LEU A 45 -0.75 18.87 -9.95
N ALA A 46 0.09 17.98 -10.50
CA ALA A 46 1.46 17.78 -10.04
C ALA A 46 2.39 18.98 -10.27
N ALA A 47 2.15 19.75 -11.33
CA ALA A 47 2.95 20.93 -11.64
C ALA A 47 2.62 22.14 -10.75
N GLU A 48 1.37 22.25 -10.30
CA GLU A 48 0.86 23.45 -9.64
C GLU A 48 0.65 23.27 -8.12
N MET A 49 0.44 22.05 -7.63
CA MET A 49 0.29 21.78 -6.19
C MET A 49 1.65 21.68 -5.48
N GLN A 50 1.71 22.22 -4.27
CA GLN A 50 2.87 22.17 -3.38
C GLN A 50 2.43 21.86 -1.96
N ASN A 51 3.37 21.33 -1.15
CA ASN A 51 3.15 21.03 0.29
C ASN A 51 1.99 20.06 0.55
N LEU A 52 1.83 19.06 -0.32
CA LEU A 52 0.94 17.94 -0.07
C LEU A 52 1.62 16.96 0.89
N GLU A 53 0.97 16.66 2.00
CA GLU A 53 1.36 15.54 2.86
C GLU A 53 0.85 14.24 2.26
N GLY A 54 -0.38 14.23 1.76
CA GLY A 54 -1.00 13.04 1.21
C GLY A 54 -1.99 13.28 0.10
N ILE A 55 -2.18 12.24 -0.71
CA ILE A 55 -3.18 12.19 -1.76
C ILE A 55 -3.89 10.83 -1.74
N GLU A 56 -5.22 10.89 -1.79
CA GLU A 56 -6.09 9.73 -1.98
C GLU A 56 -6.80 9.84 -3.32
N LEU A 57 -6.80 8.77 -4.11
CA LEU A 57 -7.42 8.71 -5.43
C LEU A 57 -8.19 7.40 -5.61
N GLY A 58 -9.47 7.53 -5.98
CA GLY A 58 -10.36 6.41 -6.30
C GLY A 58 -10.28 5.97 -7.77
N ILE A 59 -9.18 6.21 -8.47
CA ILE A 59 -9.12 5.95 -9.92
C ILE A 59 -9.12 4.44 -10.20
N ASN A 60 -9.86 4.02 -11.22
CA ASN A 60 -9.95 2.61 -11.58
C ASN A 60 -8.79 2.09 -12.44
N GLN A 61 -8.01 2.99 -13.05
CA GLN A 61 -6.86 2.67 -13.88
C GLN A 61 -5.75 3.68 -13.62
N LEU A 62 -4.53 3.18 -13.47
CA LEU A 62 -3.34 3.99 -13.31
C LEU A 62 -2.44 3.81 -14.53
N SER A 63 -2.34 4.83 -15.37
CA SER A 63 -1.36 4.84 -16.46
C SER A 63 0.06 5.09 -15.90
N PRO A 64 1.13 4.73 -16.65
CA PRO A 64 2.48 5.09 -16.25
C PRO A 64 2.72 6.61 -16.18
N ARG A 65 2.01 7.40 -17.00
CA ARG A 65 2.07 8.87 -16.97
C ARG A 65 1.43 9.41 -15.70
N ALA A 66 0.24 8.94 -15.37
CA ALA A 66 -0.45 9.27 -14.13
C ALA A 66 0.41 8.89 -12.90
N ALA A 67 0.97 7.67 -12.85
CA ALA A 67 1.85 7.24 -11.78
C ALA A 67 3.05 8.19 -11.61
N LYS A 68 3.67 8.61 -12.72
CA LYS A 68 4.78 9.55 -12.71
C LYS A 68 4.37 10.94 -12.22
N ALA A 69 3.20 11.43 -12.62
CA ALA A 69 2.66 12.70 -12.15
C ALA A 69 2.41 12.68 -10.63
N LEU A 70 1.82 11.59 -10.11
CA LEU A 70 1.58 11.42 -8.68
C LEU A 70 2.87 11.42 -7.86
N LEU A 71 3.91 10.72 -8.33
CA LEU A 71 5.22 10.77 -7.67
C LEU A 71 5.85 12.17 -7.76
N GLY A 72 5.59 12.91 -8.83
CA GLY A 72 6.04 14.29 -9.00
C GLY A 72 5.43 15.30 -8.01
N MET A 73 4.30 14.95 -7.37
CA MET A 73 3.68 15.78 -6.32
C MET A 73 4.48 15.78 -5.02
N ASN A 74 5.41 14.83 -4.84
CA ASN A 74 6.26 14.70 -3.65
C ASN A 74 5.45 14.69 -2.33
N ALA A 75 4.33 13.95 -2.34
CA ALA A 75 3.55 13.67 -1.15
C ALA A 75 4.22 12.53 -0.34
N ASP A 76 4.07 12.57 0.99
CA ASP A 76 4.54 11.49 1.87
C ASP A 76 3.63 10.26 1.78
N PHE A 77 2.36 10.47 1.44
CA PHE A 77 1.31 9.46 1.44
C PHE A 77 0.60 9.37 0.09
N LEU A 78 0.54 8.17 -0.50
CA LEU A 78 -0.14 7.87 -1.75
C LEU A 78 -1.14 6.73 -1.57
N PHE A 79 -2.43 7.06 -1.65
CA PHE A 79 -3.55 6.14 -1.49
C PHE A 79 -4.29 5.97 -2.82
N LEU A 80 -4.36 4.73 -3.30
CA LEU A 80 -5.03 4.34 -4.54
C LEU A 80 -6.12 3.31 -4.19
N THR A 81 -7.36 3.75 -4.03
CA THR A 81 -8.38 3.02 -3.25
C THR A 81 -9.38 2.20 -4.07
N GLU A 82 -9.48 2.44 -5.37
CA GLU A 82 -10.41 1.72 -6.27
C GLU A 82 -9.75 1.23 -7.58
N LEU A 83 -8.45 0.97 -7.55
CA LEU A 83 -7.76 0.46 -8.74
C LEU A 83 -8.35 -0.88 -9.15
N ARG A 84 -8.76 -1.00 -10.42
CA ARG A 84 -9.21 -2.28 -10.95
C ARG A 84 -8.08 -3.30 -10.94
N GLY A 85 -6.88 -2.88 -11.36
CA GLY A 85 -5.68 -3.69 -11.33
C GLY A 85 -4.44 -2.79 -11.46
N LEU A 86 -3.26 -3.38 -11.32
CA LEU A 86 -1.99 -2.67 -11.47
C LEU A 86 -1.20 -3.22 -12.65
N ASP A 87 -1.08 -2.40 -13.69
CA ASP A 87 -0.23 -2.71 -14.85
C ASP A 87 1.26 -2.72 -14.49
N GLU A 88 2.04 -3.54 -15.19
CA GLU A 88 3.49 -3.68 -14.94
C GLU A 88 4.27 -2.37 -15.10
N GLN A 89 3.92 -1.54 -16.09
CA GLN A 89 4.61 -0.28 -16.31
C GLN A 89 4.26 0.75 -15.22
N ALA A 90 3.01 0.78 -14.77
CA ALA A 90 2.61 1.62 -13.63
C ALA A 90 3.27 1.14 -12.32
N ALA A 91 3.29 -0.17 -12.08
CA ALA A 91 4.00 -0.77 -10.95
C ALA A 91 5.50 -0.41 -10.95
N PHE A 92 6.15 -0.51 -12.11
CA PHE A 92 7.55 -0.11 -12.26
C PHE A 92 7.78 1.35 -11.89
N VAL A 93 6.93 2.27 -12.35
CA VAL A 93 7.05 3.69 -11.99
C VAL A 93 6.93 3.87 -10.47
N LEU A 94 5.94 3.23 -9.83
CA LEU A 94 5.72 3.31 -8.38
C LEU A 94 6.85 2.66 -7.55
N GLY A 95 7.52 1.63 -8.06
CA GLY A 95 8.61 0.93 -7.37
C GLY A 95 10.02 1.42 -7.74
N ALA A 96 10.18 2.18 -8.83
CA ALA A 96 11.47 2.77 -9.24
C ALA A 96 11.76 4.13 -8.58
N CYS A 97 10.86 4.63 -7.73
CA CYS A 97 11.05 5.87 -7.00
C CYS A 97 12.25 5.74 -6.03
N PRO A 98 13.17 6.73 -5.95
CA PRO A 98 14.28 6.70 -5.00
C PRO A 98 13.80 6.51 -3.56
N PHE A 99 14.50 5.70 -2.77
CA PHE A 99 14.03 5.28 -1.43
C PHE A 99 13.78 6.43 -0.45
N ASP A 100 14.56 7.51 -0.55
CA ASP A 100 14.44 8.69 0.31
C ASP A 100 13.17 9.51 0.05
N THR A 101 12.69 9.50 -1.20
CA THR A 101 11.55 10.29 -1.71
C THR A 101 10.32 9.44 -2.02
N ARG A 102 10.40 8.12 -1.82
CA ARG A 102 9.29 7.22 -2.07
C ARG A 102 8.17 7.46 -1.06
N PRO A 103 6.91 7.63 -1.50
CA PRO A 103 5.80 7.76 -0.57
C PRO A 103 5.52 6.43 0.16
N ILE A 104 4.83 6.53 1.28
CA ILE A 104 4.03 5.43 1.83
C ILE A 104 2.92 5.13 0.83
N ARG A 105 2.83 3.88 0.41
CA ARG A 105 1.94 3.47 -0.69
C ARG A 105 0.84 2.56 -0.16
N GLN A 106 -0.40 2.91 -0.43
CA GLN A 106 -1.56 2.08 -0.15
C GLN A 106 -2.33 1.81 -1.45
N LEU A 107 -2.40 0.55 -1.84
CA LEU A 107 -3.05 0.11 -3.06
C LEU A 107 -4.16 -0.88 -2.73
N ARG A 108 -5.38 -0.58 -3.16
CA ARG A 108 -6.51 -1.51 -3.14
C ARG A 108 -6.86 -1.89 -4.57
N LEU A 109 -6.60 -3.15 -4.90
CA LEU A 109 -6.79 -3.72 -6.22
C LEU A 109 -8.04 -4.59 -6.24
N GLU A 110 -8.94 -4.38 -7.21
CA GLU A 110 -10.15 -5.20 -7.39
C GLU A 110 -9.89 -6.50 -8.16
N GLU A 111 -8.81 -6.58 -8.91
CA GLU A 111 -8.32 -7.78 -9.59
C GLU A 111 -6.99 -8.25 -8.98
N PRO A 112 -6.66 -9.55 -9.07
CA PRO A 112 -5.38 -10.06 -8.60
C PRO A 112 -4.20 -9.36 -9.28
N ILE A 113 -3.16 -9.06 -8.51
CA ILE A 113 -1.90 -8.52 -9.04
C ILE A 113 -1.09 -9.63 -9.73
N SER A 114 -0.42 -9.31 -10.84
CA SER A 114 0.50 -10.25 -11.48
C SER A 114 1.81 -10.36 -10.69
N GLU A 115 2.51 -11.49 -10.81
CA GLU A 115 3.85 -11.68 -10.21
C GLU A 115 4.80 -10.54 -10.59
N ARG A 116 4.81 -10.18 -11.87
CA ARG A 116 5.71 -9.16 -12.39
C ARG A 116 5.35 -7.77 -11.88
N ALA A 117 4.07 -7.41 -11.82
CA ALA A 117 3.65 -6.14 -11.23
C ALA A 117 4.00 -6.08 -9.73
N ALA A 118 3.81 -7.16 -8.97
CA ALA A 118 4.20 -7.22 -7.56
C ALA A 118 5.72 -7.04 -7.36
N ALA A 119 6.53 -7.72 -8.16
CA ALA A 119 8.00 -7.58 -8.10
C ALA A 119 8.45 -6.17 -8.47
N LEU A 120 7.84 -5.56 -9.50
CA LEU A 120 8.14 -4.19 -9.92
C LEU A 120 7.69 -3.14 -8.90
N LEU A 121 6.57 -3.39 -8.19
CA LEU A 121 6.07 -2.50 -7.13
C LEU A 121 7.00 -2.48 -5.90
N VAL A 122 7.52 -3.64 -5.50
CA VAL A 122 8.56 -3.73 -4.45
C VAL A 122 9.83 -3.00 -4.90
N GLY A 123 10.21 -3.17 -6.17
CA GLY A 123 11.37 -2.51 -6.76
C GLY A 123 12.68 -3.18 -6.38
N GLU A 124 13.79 -2.43 -6.51
CA GLU A 124 15.11 -2.90 -6.13
C GLU A 124 15.28 -2.97 -4.61
N SER A 125 16.28 -3.71 -4.13
CA SER A 125 16.65 -3.69 -2.71
C SER A 125 17.25 -2.33 -2.33
N PRO A 126 16.97 -1.82 -1.12
CA PRO A 126 17.63 -0.62 -0.62
C PRO A 126 19.14 -0.85 -0.39
N PRO A 127 19.93 0.23 -0.24
CA PRO A 127 21.33 0.16 0.21
C PRO A 127 21.46 -0.58 1.56
N GLU A 128 22.66 -1.07 1.90
CA GLU A 128 22.90 -1.96 3.07
C GLU A 128 22.38 -1.43 4.42
N ASP A 129 22.33 -0.11 4.60
CA ASP A 129 21.85 0.54 5.85
C ASP A 129 20.46 1.18 5.71
N GLY A 130 19.73 0.87 4.63
CA GLY A 130 18.42 1.44 4.33
C GLY A 130 17.30 0.40 4.34
N CYS A 131 16.08 0.89 4.52
CA CYS A 131 14.86 0.13 4.27
C CYS A 131 13.98 0.90 3.29
N ASP A 132 13.01 0.20 2.68
CA ASP A 132 11.96 0.83 1.88
C ASP A 132 11.02 1.65 2.77
N ARG A 133 9.92 2.18 2.23
CA ARG A 133 8.85 2.84 2.97
C ARG A 133 7.65 1.90 3.09
N PRO A 134 6.79 2.05 4.12
CA PRO A 134 5.62 1.19 4.31
C PRO A 134 4.81 0.98 3.03
N LEU A 135 4.43 -0.27 2.80
CA LEU A 135 3.62 -0.69 1.67
C LEU A 135 2.37 -1.42 2.16
N SER A 136 1.21 -0.96 1.71
CA SER A 136 -0.09 -1.58 1.95
C SER A 136 -0.69 -2.04 0.63
N VAL A 137 -1.02 -3.33 0.53
CA VAL A 137 -1.62 -3.94 -0.66
C VAL A 137 -2.85 -4.75 -0.24
N SER A 138 -4.01 -4.39 -0.78
CA SER A 138 -5.25 -5.16 -0.66
C SER A 138 -5.59 -5.78 -2.00
N VAL A 139 -5.71 -7.11 -2.05
CA VAL A 139 -6.01 -7.89 -3.26
C VAL A 139 -7.17 -8.86 -3.01
N PRO A 140 -7.94 -9.25 -4.04
CA PRO A 140 -8.95 -10.30 -3.88
C PRO A 140 -8.30 -11.65 -3.55
N SER A 141 -7.20 -12.00 -4.22
CA SER A 141 -6.44 -13.22 -4.00
C SER A 141 -4.95 -13.03 -4.27
N ILE A 142 -4.14 -13.99 -3.80
CA ILE A 142 -2.69 -13.98 -3.97
C ILE A 142 -2.19 -15.36 -4.38
N THR A 143 -1.24 -15.39 -5.31
CA THR A 143 -0.56 -16.61 -5.74
C THR A 143 0.81 -16.73 -5.06
N LEU A 144 1.39 -17.93 -5.04
CA LEU A 144 2.72 -18.15 -4.47
C LEU A 144 3.82 -17.24 -5.07
N PRO A 145 3.90 -17.03 -6.39
CA PRO A 145 4.89 -16.10 -6.96
C PRO A 145 4.69 -14.64 -6.53
N VAL A 146 3.44 -14.21 -6.37
CA VAL A 146 3.14 -12.86 -5.85
C VAL A 146 3.56 -12.74 -4.39
N ALA A 147 3.28 -13.74 -3.56
CA ALA A 147 3.73 -13.76 -2.17
C ALA A 147 5.26 -13.72 -2.06
N LEU A 148 5.97 -14.45 -2.92
CA LEU A 148 7.44 -14.42 -3.01
C LEU A 148 7.99 -13.06 -3.43
N ALA A 149 7.27 -12.33 -4.29
CA ALA A 149 7.65 -11.00 -4.70
C ALA A 149 7.45 -10.00 -3.54
N LEU A 150 6.25 -9.97 -2.96
CA LEU A 150 5.91 -9.05 -1.87
C LEU A 150 6.73 -9.32 -0.59
N SER A 151 7.09 -10.57 -0.30
CA SER A 151 7.90 -10.91 0.87
C SER A 151 9.32 -10.32 0.83
N ARG A 152 9.77 -9.82 -0.32
CA ARG A 152 11.07 -9.13 -0.46
C ARG A 152 11.04 -7.67 -0.03
N HIS A 153 9.86 -7.12 0.24
CA HIS A 153 9.75 -5.76 0.77
C HIS A 153 10.49 -5.68 2.12
N THR A 154 11.24 -4.60 2.32
CA THR A 154 12.22 -4.48 3.42
C THR A 154 11.78 -3.55 4.55
N HIS A 155 10.54 -3.06 4.51
CA HIS A 155 9.92 -2.26 5.56
C HIS A 155 8.64 -2.95 6.06
N GLU A 156 7.77 -2.26 6.79
CA GLU A 156 6.39 -2.65 7.05
C GLU A 156 5.61 -3.01 5.78
N LEU A 157 5.08 -4.23 5.74
CA LEU A 157 4.14 -4.69 4.74
C LEU A 157 2.78 -4.93 5.40
N TYR A 158 1.74 -4.26 4.92
CA TYR A 158 0.36 -4.61 5.19
C TYR A 158 -0.22 -5.33 3.96
N LEU A 159 -0.71 -6.55 4.15
CA LEU A 159 -1.32 -7.35 3.09
C LEU A 159 -2.73 -7.74 3.51
N GLN A 160 -3.73 -7.33 2.73
CA GLN A 160 -5.09 -7.81 2.88
C GLN A 160 -5.46 -8.72 1.71
N VAL A 161 -5.99 -9.91 2.02
CA VAL A 161 -6.51 -10.88 1.05
C VAL A 161 -7.99 -11.11 1.33
N ARG A 162 -8.84 -10.71 0.38
CA ARG A 162 -10.29 -10.53 0.63
C ARG A 162 -11.13 -11.76 0.31
N ASP A 163 -10.86 -12.42 -0.81
CA ASP A 163 -11.81 -13.36 -1.39
C ASP A 163 -11.35 -14.82 -1.31
N GLU A 164 -10.11 -15.08 -0.85
CA GLU A 164 -9.53 -16.41 -0.76
C GLU A 164 -8.83 -16.70 0.58
N ILE A 165 -8.85 -17.97 0.97
CA ILE A 165 -8.03 -18.49 2.09
C ILE A 165 -6.62 -18.74 1.55
N LEU A 166 -5.58 -18.26 2.25
CA LEU A 166 -4.20 -18.53 1.83
C LEU A 166 -3.86 -20.01 1.96
N THR A 167 -2.97 -20.48 1.11
CA THR A 167 -2.39 -21.81 1.29
C THR A 167 -1.28 -21.78 2.35
N PRO A 168 -0.97 -22.92 2.99
CA PRO A 168 0.20 -23.04 3.87
C PRO A 168 1.52 -22.64 3.18
N ASP A 169 1.68 -22.94 1.90
CA ASP A 169 2.89 -22.57 1.12
C ASP A 169 3.05 -21.04 0.99
N ILE A 170 1.94 -20.32 0.78
CA ILE A 170 1.94 -18.85 0.74
C ILE A 170 2.26 -18.29 2.13
N ALA A 171 1.66 -18.87 3.18
CA ALA A 171 1.94 -18.50 4.56
C ALA A 171 3.41 -18.71 4.95
N GLU A 172 4.03 -19.82 4.53
CA GLU A 172 5.45 -20.10 4.77
C GLU A 172 6.33 -19.03 4.12
N VAL A 173 6.07 -18.67 2.87
CA VAL A 173 6.79 -17.60 2.17
C VAL A 173 6.63 -16.25 2.87
N LEU A 174 5.41 -15.89 3.27
CA LEU A 174 5.13 -14.62 3.94
C LEU A 174 5.77 -14.57 5.34
N SER A 175 5.93 -15.71 6.02
CA SER A 175 6.67 -15.78 7.30
C SER A 175 8.13 -15.33 7.15
N GLY A 176 8.70 -15.50 5.95
CA GLY A 176 10.04 -15.08 5.57
C GLY A 176 10.15 -13.64 5.08
N HIS A 177 9.13 -12.80 5.28
CA HIS A 177 9.15 -11.39 4.88
C HIS A 177 10.43 -10.66 5.34
N ALA A 178 11.10 -9.99 4.41
CA ALA A 178 12.42 -9.41 4.62
C ALA A 178 12.39 -8.19 5.54
N GLY A 179 11.30 -7.42 5.51
CA GLY A 179 11.10 -6.28 6.39
C GLY A 179 10.71 -6.67 7.80
N TYR A 180 10.72 -5.69 8.71
CA TYR A 180 10.63 -5.97 10.14
C TYR A 180 9.21 -6.24 10.65
N SER A 181 8.17 -5.91 9.89
CA SER A 181 6.78 -6.11 10.29
C SER A 181 5.90 -6.47 9.09
N LEU A 182 5.19 -7.58 9.20
CA LEU A 182 4.12 -7.98 8.29
C LEU A 182 2.82 -8.01 9.08
N THR A 183 1.83 -7.27 8.60
CA THR A 183 0.43 -7.39 9.03
C THR A 183 -0.36 -8.05 7.92
N LEU A 184 -1.04 -9.14 8.25
CA LEU A 184 -1.78 -9.94 7.29
C LEU A 184 -3.24 -10.01 7.71
N ASP A 185 -4.11 -9.44 6.89
CA ASP A 185 -5.56 -9.54 7.03
C ASP A 185 -6.11 -10.50 5.96
N CYS A 186 -6.93 -11.45 6.39
CA CYS A 186 -7.52 -12.44 5.50
C CYS A 186 -9.02 -12.52 5.78
N ASP A 187 -9.88 -11.92 4.95
CA ASP A 187 -11.31 -11.84 5.29
C ASP A 187 -11.95 -13.24 5.41
N CYS A 188 -11.39 -14.23 4.72
CA CYS A 188 -11.78 -15.65 4.80
C CYS A 188 -11.21 -16.42 6.01
N GLY A 189 -10.38 -15.79 6.84
CA GLY A 189 -9.78 -16.37 8.05
C GLY A 189 -8.47 -17.14 7.84
N PHE A 190 -8.03 -17.82 8.91
CA PHE A 190 -6.79 -18.59 8.95
C PHE A 190 -7.06 -20.02 9.43
N SER A 191 -6.54 -21.01 8.70
CA SER A 191 -6.47 -22.40 9.17
C SER A 191 -5.32 -22.59 10.16
N ASP A 192 -5.36 -23.68 10.94
CA ASP A 192 -4.30 -24.00 11.88
C ASP A 192 -2.96 -24.26 11.17
N GLU A 193 -2.99 -24.90 9.99
CA GLU A 193 -1.79 -25.14 9.17
C GLU A 193 -1.15 -23.83 8.68
N MET A 194 -1.97 -22.84 8.31
CA MET A 194 -1.47 -21.52 7.92
C MET A 194 -0.81 -20.81 9.10
N LEU A 195 -1.43 -20.84 10.28
CA LEU A 195 -0.87 -20.22 11.48
C LEU A 195 0.45 -20.90 11.90
N GLN A 196 0.53 -22.23 11.73
CA GLN A 196 1.76 -22.98 11.93
C GLN A 196 2.84 -22.56 10.93
N ALA A 197 2.51 -22.43 9.65
CA ALA A 197 3.45 -21.96 8.62
C ALA A 197 3.92 -20.52 8.86
N LEU A 198 3.01 -19.60 9.23
CA LEU A 198 3.34 -18.21 9.60
C LEU A 198 4.24 -18.11 10.83
N SER A 199 4.22 -19.12 11.70
CA SER A 199 5.06 -19.20 12.90
C SER A 199 6.37 -19.97 12.66
N GLY A 200 6.63 -20.39 11.42
CA GLY A 200 7.78 -21.22 11.06
C GLY A 200 9.13 -20.48 11.07
N ASN A 201 9.13 -19.15 10.97
CA ASN A 201 10.34 -18.34 10.98
C ASN A 201 10.82 -18.04 12.42
N PRO A 202 11.93 -18.62 12.89
CA PRO A 202 12.42 -18.39 14.25
C PRO A 202 12.91 -16.96 14.50
N GLY A 203 13.23 -16.21 13.44
CA GLY A 203 13.65 -14.82 13.51
C GLY A 203 12.51 -13.83 13.77
N LYS A 204 11.25 -14.29 13.74
CA LYS A 204 10.07 -13.45 13.93
C LYS A 204 9.15 -14.00 15.02
N ARG A 205 8.36 -13.10 15.60
CA ARG A 205 7.25 -13.40 16.49
C ARG A 205 5.96 -13.31 15.70
N THR A 206 5.07 -14.28 15.94
CA THR A 206 3.78 -14.36 15.26
C THR A 206 2.64 -14.29 16.28
N ARG A 207 1.60 -13.52 15.97
CA ARG A 207 0.35 -13.50 16.77
C ARG A 207 -0.87 -13.31 15.90
N LYS A 208 -1.86 -14.19 16.10
CA LYS A 208 -3.23 -14.01 15.63
C LYS A 208 -4.01 -13.15 16.63
N LEU A 209 -4.74 -12.15 16.15
CA LEU A 209 -5.74 -11.47 16.96
C LEU A 209 -7.03 -12.30 16.97
N GLY A 210 -7.57 -12.64 18.15
CA GLY A 210 -8.61 -13.66 18.28
C GLY A 210 -9.92 -13.35 17.51
N GLU A 211 -10.43 -12.13 17.62
CA GLU A 211 -11.71 -11.72 17.02
C GLU A 211 -11.58 -11.17 15.60
N ARG A 212 -10.36 -10.84 15.16
CA ARG A 212 -10.09 -10.32 13.82
C ARG A 212 -9.42 -11.38 12.98
N ASN A 213 -9.74 -11.44 11.70
CA ASN A 213 -8.92 -12.24 10.80
C ASN A 213 -7.62 -11.50 10.45
N ARG A 214 -6.79 -11.25 11.47
CA ARG A 214 -5.50 -10.55 11.42
C ARG A 214 -4.41 -11.36 12.09
N VAL A 215 -3.25 -11.42 11.44
CA VAL A 215 -2.01 -11.97 12.00
C VAL A 215 -0.89 -10.96 11.85
N TYR A 216 -0.09 -10.81 12.90
CA TYR A 216 1.17 -10.08 12.87
C TYR A 216 2.34 -11.06 12.80
N VAL A 217 3.33 -10.75 11.97
CA VAL A 217 4.63 -11.45 11.89
C VAL A 217 5.73 -10.38 11.94
N VAL A 218 6.44 -10.27 13.06
CA VAL A 218 7.28 -9.10 13.37
C VAL A 218 8.62 -9.56 13.93
N ASP A 219 9.70 -8.85 13.62
CA ASP A 219 11.01 -9.12 14.22
C ASP A 219 10.96 -9.01 15.75
N HIS A 220 11.76 -9.83 16.44
CA HIS A 220 11.72 -9.91 17.91
C HIS A 220 12.03 -8.57 18.60
N ASP A 221 12.95 -7.79 18.03
CA ASP A 221 13.39 -6.49 18.53
C ASP A 221 12.40 -5.35 18.24
N MET A 222 11.57 -5.50 17.21
CA MET A 222 10.51 -4.55 16.84
C MET A 222 9.17 -4.88 17.51
N TRP A 223 9.08 -5.98 18.26
CA TRP A 223 7.86 -6.33 19.00
C TRP A 223 7.58 -5.35 20.14
N SER A 224 6.37 -4.79 20.18
CA SER A 224 5.91 -3.92 21.25
C SER A 224 4.54 -4.34 21.78
N ASN A 225 4.10 -3.70 22.88
CA ASN A 225 2.78 -3.92 23.48
C ASN A 225 1.61 -3.66 22.50
N PHE A 226 1.85 -2.91 21.42
CA PHE A 226 0.87 -2.68 20.36
C PHE A 226 0.34 -4.01 19.79
N TYR A 227 1.21 -5.00 19.57
CA TYR A 227 0.81 -6.30 19.03
C TYR A 227 0.09 -7.18 20.05
N GLU A 228 0.09 -6.79 21.33
CA GLU A 228 -0.49 -7.57 22.42
C GLU A 228 -1.89 -7.13 22.84
N ASP A 229 -2.29 -5.92 22.44
CA ASP A 229 -3.53 -5.30 22.88
C ASP A 229 -4.62 -5.42 21.80
N ASP A 230 -5.60 -6.28 22.08
CA ASP A 230 -6.74 -6.54 21.19
C ASP A 230 -7.67 -5.33 21.03
N ARG A 231 -7.46 -4.24 21.80
CA ARG A 231 -8.29 -3.02 21.79
C ARG A 231 -7.85 -1.98 20.77
N PHE A 232 -6.69 -2.10 20.11
CA PHE A 232 -6.27 -1.13 19.09
C PHE A 232 -6.88 -1.46 17.72
N PRO A 233 -7.82 -0.66 17.21
CA PRO A 233 -8.22 -0.69 15.81
C PRO A 233 -7.16 0.09 15.03
N CYS A 234 -6.35 -0.57 14.22
CA CYS A 234 -5.81 0.11 13.05
C CYS A 234 -6.95 0.23 12.05
N GLU A 235 -7.82 1.21 12.27
CA GLU A 235 -8.41 1.95 11.17
C GLU A 235 -7.35 2.99 10.78
N LEU A 236 -6.46 2.63 9.86
CA LEU A 236 -5.76 3.64 9.07
C LEU A 236 -6.81 4.14 8.07
N HIS A 237 -7.59 5.15 8.50
CA HIS A 237 -8.36 6.01 7.59
C HIS A 237 -7.46 7.10 7.06
#